data_AF-A0A9D6MVQ0-F1
#
_entry.id   AF-A0A9D6MVQ0-F1
#
_cell.length_a   1.000
_cell.length_b   1.000
_cell.length_c   1.000
_cell.angle_alpha   90.00
_cell.angle_beta   90.00
_cell.angle_gamma   90.00
#
_symmetry.space_group_name_H-M   'P 1'
#
loop_
_entity.id
_entity.type
_entity.pdbx_description
1 polymer ?
#
loop_
_entity_poly.entity_id
_entity_poly.type
_entity_poly.pdbx_seq_one_letter_code
_entity_poly.pdbx_strand_id
1 'polypeptide(L)'
;MDEDKRITVGHWLTKAENDMEMAQRALEWAPIITDMACFHAQQCAEKSLKAFLVFMDSHVDQIHDLGKLVGKCDVLDPSFSNLHPLVAGMTRYAVKDRYTDDWREIL
;
A
#
# COMPACT_ATOMS: atom_id res chain seq x y z
N MET A 1 -0.92 -19.35 16.18
CA MET A 1 -0.12 -18.80 15.06
C MET A 1 1.32 -19.15 15.35
N ASP A 2 2.04 -19.68 14.37
CA ASP A 2 3.47 -20.00 14.47
C ASP A 2 4.31 -18.73 14.76
N GLU A 3 5.45 -18.87 15.45
CA GLU A 3 6.25 -17.73 15.90
C GLU A 3 6.89 -17.00 14.71
N ASP A 4 7.40 -17.71 13.71
CA ASP A 4 7.98 -17.12 12.50
C ASP A 4 6.93 -16.33 11.72
N LYS A 5 5.71 -16.85 11.68
CA LYS A 5 4.56 -16.16 11.09
C LYS A 5 4.22 -14.90 11.88
N ARG A 6 4.19 -14.95 13.21
CA ARG A 6 3.94 -13.78 14.07
C ARG A 6 4.96 -12.68 13.81
N ILE A 7 6.23 -13.03 13.78
CA ILE A 7 7.35 -12.11 13.51
C ILE A 7 7.18 -11.49 12.11
N THR A 8 6.87 -12.31 11.11
CA THR A 8 6.69 -11.84 9.72
C THR A 8 5.52 -10.85 9.59
N VAL A 9 4.36 -11.17 10.18
CA VAL A 9 3.21 -10.27 10.22
C VAL A 9 3.58 -8.97 10.93
N GLY A 10 4.26 -9.06 12.08
CA GLY A 10 4.75 -7.90 12.83
C GLY A 10 5.64 -6.99 11.99
N HIS A 11 6.60 -7.54 11.25
CA HIS A 11 7.47 -6.77 10.36
C HIS A 11 6.72 -6.02 9.25
N TRP A 12 5.67 -6.62 8.68
CA TRP A 12 4.84 -5.94 7.69
C TRP A 12 4.08 -4.77 8.32
N LEU A 13 3.48 -4.99 9.50
CA LEU A 13 2.71 -3.96 10.20
C LEU A 13 3.59 -2.81 10.66
N THR A 14 4.78 -3.06 11.22
CA THR A 14 5.73 -2.00 11.58
C THR A 14 6.14 -1.16 10.37
N LYS A 15 6.34 -1.79 9.21
CA LYS A 15 6.64 -1.02 7.99
C LYS A 15 5.43 -0.21 7.50
N ALA A 16 4.21 -0.73 7.63
CA ALA A 16 2.98 0.00 7.31
C ALA A 16 2.79 1.22 8.23
N GLU A 17 3.08 1.07 9.52
CA GLU A 17 3.05 2.16 10.50
C GLU A 17 4.04 3.27 10.13
N ASN A 18 5.28 2.90 9.75
CA ASN A 18 6.27 3.87 9.28
C ASN A 18 5.80 4.62 8.03
N ASP A 19 5.12 3.95 7.09
CA ASP A 19 4.53 4.63 5.94
C ASP A 19 3.40 5.58 6.35
N MET A 20 2.54 5.19 7.29
CA MET A 20 1.50 6.07 7.81
C MET A 20 2.11 7.34 8.43
N GLU A 21 3.17 7.20 9.23
CA GLU A 21 3.88 8.33 9.83
C GLU A 21 4.49 9.25 8.75
N MET A 22 5.10 8.68 7.70
CA MET A 22 5.64 9.46 6.60
C MET A 22 4.56 10.19 5.80
N ALA A 23 3.40 9.55 5.58
CA ALA A 23 2.27 10.18 4.91
C ALA A 23 1.74 11.37 5.70
N GLN A 24 1.62 11.23 7.03
CA GLN A 24 1.21 12.32 7.92
C GLN A 24 2.20 13.48 7.91
N ARG A 25 3.50 13.18 8.05
CA ARG A 25 4.56 14.21 8.00
C ARG A 25 4.58 14.99 6.69
N ALA A 26 4.36 14.34 5.57
CA ALA A 26 4.30 14.99 4.26
C ALA A 26 3.14 16.01 4.14
N LEU A 27 2.08 15.83 4.92
CA LEU A 27 0.94 16.76 5.02
C LEU A 27 1.18 17.91 6.01
N GLU A 28 2.14 17.77 6.93
CA GLU A 28 2.50 18.78 7.94
C GLU A 28 3.59 19.75 7.46
N TRP A 29 4.37 19.38 6.45
CA TRP A 29 5.43 20.23 5.89
C TRP A 29 4.89 21.42 5.09
N ALA A 30 5.71 22.46 5.01
CA ALA A 30 5.48 23.63 4.15
C ALA A 30 6.64 23.76 3.14
N PRO A 31 6.36 23.64 1.82
CA PRO A 31 5.07 23.34 1.21
C PRO A 31 4.62 21.89 1.49
N ILE A 32 3.31 21.66 1.43
CA ILE A 32 2.73 20.31 1.55
C ILE A 32 3.19 19.46 0.37
N ILE A 33 3.64 18.24 0.64
CA ILE A 33 4.19 17.32 -0.36
C ILE A 33 3.17 16.19 -0.61
N THR A 34 2.14 16.49 -1.40
CA THR A 34 0.97 15.60 -1.56
C THR A 34 1.28 14.29 -2.29
N ASP A 35 2.21 14.29 -3.24
CA ASP A 35 2.66 13.08 -3.94
C ASP A 35 3.32 12.09 -2.97
N MET A 36 4.17 12.58 -2.06
CA MET A 36 4.77 11.76 -1.01
C MET A 36 3.72 11.24 -0.02
N ALA A 37 2.74 12.07 0.36
CA ALA A 37 1.64 11.65 1.21
C ALA A 37 0.83 10.52 0.57
N CYS A 38 0.47 10.65 -0.71
CA CYS A 38 -0.26 9.63 -1.47
C CYS A 38 0.57 8.35 -1.64
N PHE A 39 1.86 8.47 -1.97
CA PHE A 39 2.76 7.32 -2.13
C PHE A 39 2.84 6.50 -0.84
N HIS A 40 3.10 7.15 0.29
CA HIS A 40 3.20 6.46 1.57
C HIS A 40 1.85 5.91 2.05
N ALA A 41 0.73 6.61 1.82
CA ALA A 41 -0.59 6.06 2.11
C ALA A 41 -0.88 4.77 1.33
N GLN A 42 -0.54 4.74 0.03
CA GLN A 42 -0.66 3.53 -0.79
C GLN A 42 0.23 2.40 -0.25
N GLN A 43 1.47 2.69 0.11
CA GLN A 43 2.42 1.73 0.66
C GLN A 43 1.95 1.17 2.01
N CYS A 44 1.39 2.00 2.88
CA CYS A 44 0.78 1.58 4.13
C CYS A 44 -0.34 0.55 3.85
N ALA A 45 -1.27 0.87 2.94
CA ALA A 45 -2.35 -0.04 2.57
C ALA A 45 -1.83 -1.37 1.99
N GLU A 46 -0.85 -1.31 1.09
CA GLU A 46 -0.23 -2.50 0.49
C GLU A 46 0.37 -3.42 1.56
N LYS A 47 1.15 -2.85 2.47
CA LYS A 47 1.84 -3.60 3.52
C LYS A 47 0.86 -4.21 4.52
N SER A 48 -0.20 -3.50 4.90
CA SER A 48 -1.25 -4.02 5.77
C SER A 48 -2.01 -5.19 5.12
N LEU A 49 -2.35 -5.09 3.84
CA LEU A 49 -2.98 -6.19 3.09
C LEU A 49 -2.06 -7.42 3.01
N LYS A 50 -0.75 -7.21 2.77
CA LYS A 50 0.24 -8.29 2.76
C LYS A 50 0.40 -8.94 4.14
N ALA A 51 0.37 -8.15 5.22
CA ALA A 51 0.37 -8.67 6.58
C ALA A 51 -0.82 -9.61 6.83
N PHE A 52 -2.02 -9.22 6.38
CA PHE A 52 -3.22 -10.05 6.46
C PHE A 52 -3.09 -11.34 5.66
N LEU A 53 -2.57 -11.29 4.43
CA LEU A 53 -2.36 -12.49 3.62
C LEU A 53 -1.39 -13.47 4.29
N VAL A 54 -0.28 -12.99 4.88
CA VAL A 54 0.61 -13.84 5.69
C VAL A 54 -0.13 -14.40 6.89
N PHE A 55 -0.92 -13.58 7.59
CA PHE A 55 -1.73 -14.02 8.73
C PHE A 55 -2.73 -15.13 8.36
N MET A 56 -3.20 -15.17 7.12
CA MET A 56 -4.09 -16.21 6.60
C MET A 56 -3.37 -17.38 5.92
N ASP A 57 -2.04 -17.51 6.06
CA ASP A 57 -1.21 -18.53 5.38
C ASP A 57 -1.33 -18.49 3.84
N SER A 58 -1.68 -17.33 3.30
CA SER A 58 -1.76 -17.11 1.85
C SER A 58 -0.42 -16.62 1.30
N HIS A 59 -0.10 -17.06 0.09
CA HIS A 59 1.09 -16.60 -0.61
C HIS A 59 1.03 -15.10 -0.91
N VAL A 60 2.10 -14.39 -0.55
CA VAL A 60 2.29 -12.96 -0.84
C VAL A 60 3.15 -12.82 -2.09
N ASP A 61 2.51 -12.51 -3.21
CA ASP A 61 3.23 -12.22 -4.44
C ASP A 61 3.94 -10.86 -4.34
N GLN A 62 4.99 -10.68 -5.15
CA GLN A 62 5.55 -9.35 -5.47
C GLN A 62 4.62 -8.57 -6.42
N ILE A 63 3.35 -8.44 -6.02
CA ILE A 63 2.36 -7.61 -6.70
C ILE A 63 2.28 -6.29 -5.95
N HIS A 64 2.38 -5.19 -6.70
CA HIS A 64 2.25 -3.80 -6.23
C HIS A 64 0.91 -3.17 -6.66
N ASP A 65 -0.10 -4.02 -6.87
CA ASP A 65 -1.44 -3.64 -7.30
C ASP A 65 -2.41 -3.87 -6.14
N LEU A 66 -2.91 -2.77 -5.56
CA LEU A 66 -3.85 -2.81 -4.44
C LEU A 66 -5.16 -3.52 -4.79
N GLY A 67 -5.65 -3.39 -6.03
CA GLY A 67 -6.87 -4.06 -6.48
C GLY A 67 -6.72 -5.57 -6.45
N LYS A 68 -5.59 -6.09 -6.93
CA LYS A 68 -5.29 -7.53 -6.85
C LYS A 68 -5.13 -8.01 -5.41
N LEU A 69 -4.48 -7.22 -4.55
CA LEU A 69 -4.29 -7.59 -3.14
C LEU A 69 -5.63 -7.61 -2.39
N VAL A 70 -6.48 -6.60 -2.57
CA VAL A 70 -7.84 -6.60 -1.99
C VAL A 70 -8.65 -7.79 -2.49
N GLY A 71 -8.59 -8.11 -3.80
CA GLY A 71 -9.27 -9.29 -4.34
C GLY A 71 -8.82 -10.61 -3.69
N LYS A 72 -7.53 -10.74 -3.35
CA LYS A 72 -7.04 -11.91 -2.61
C LYS A 72 -7.53 -11.92 -1.15
N CYS A 73 -7.53 -10.77 -0.48
CA CYS A 73 -8.04 -10.67 0.88
C CYS A 73 -9.54 -10.97 0.94
N ASP A 74 -10.32 -10.47 -0.02
CA ASP A 74 -11.78 -10.66 -0.13
C ASP A 74 -12.18 -12.14 -0.29
N VAL A 75 -11.36 -12.94 -0.99
CA VAL A 75 -11.55 -14.39 -1.08
C VAL A 75 -11.41 -15.09 0.28
N LEU A 76 -10.58 -14.54 1.19
CA LEU A 76 -10.31 -15.10 2.51
C LEU A 76 -11.23 -14.52 3.59
N ASP A 77 -11.62 -13.25 3.45
CA ASP A 77 -12.52 -12.51 4.34
C ASP A 77 -13.36 -11.51 3.53
N PRO A 78 -14.67 -11.79 3.34
CA PRO A 78 -15.58 -10.95 2.55
C PRO A 78 -15.77 -9.52 3.07
N SER A 79 -15.32 -9.19 4.30
CA SER A 79 -15.37 -7.82 4.81
C SER A 79 -14.51 -6.85 3.98
N PHE A 80 -13.49 -7.37 3.27
CA PHE A 80 -12.62 -6.62 2.37
C PHE A 80 -13.32 -6.19 1.07
N SER A 81 -14.49 -6.76 0.72
CA SER A 81 -15.27 -6.37 -0.47
C SER A 81 -15.58 -4.86 -0.52
N ASN A 82 -15.74 -4.23 0.64
CA ASN A 82 -15.98 -2.80 0.78
C ASN A 82 -14.80 -1.92 0.33
N LEU A 83 -13.61 -2.50 0.16
CA LEU A 83 -12.40 -1.78 -0.27
C LEU A 83 -12.25 -1.72 -1.79
N HIS A 84 -12.95 -2.57 -2.55
CA HIS A 84 -12.86 -2.59 -4.03
C HIS A 84 -13.13 -1.22 -4.67
N PRO A 85 -14.16 -0.45 -4.27
CA PRO A 85 -14.39 0.88 -4.82
C PRO A 85 -13.25 1.87 -4.54
N LEU A 86 -12.58 1.75 -3.39
CA LEU A 86 -11.50 2.64 -2.98
C LEU A 86 -10.23 2.38 -3.81
N VAL A 87 -9.83 1.12 -3.95
CA VAL A 87 -8.60 0.74 -4.67
C VAL A 87 -8.71 0.92 -6.19
N ALA A 88 -9.91 0.81 -6.76
CA ALA A 88 -10.17 1.14 -8.17
C ALA A 88 -9.86 2.62 -8.50
N GLY A 89 -9.96 3.52 -7.51
CA GLY A 89 -9.55 4.92 -7.63
C GLY A 89 -8.04 5.12 -7.54
N MET A 90 -7.34 4.31 -6.72
CA MET A 90 -5.91 4.50 -6.41
C MET A 90 -4.97 4.07 -7.55
N THR A 91 -5.34 3.08 -8.37
CA THR A 91 -4.55 2.67 -9.54
C THR A 91 -4.33 3.84 -10.52
N ARG A 92 -5.24 4.83 -10.55
CA ARG A 92 -5.09 6.03 -11.39
C ARG A 92 -3.99 6.97 -10.88
N TYR A 93 -3.81 7.09 -9.57
CA TYR A 93 -2.77 7.93 -8.97
C TYR A 93 -1.39 7.26 -9.02
N ALA A 94 -1.33 5.94 -8.84
CA ALA A 94 -0.08 5.17 -8.85
C ALA A 94 0.65 5.16 -10.22
N VAL A 95 -0.07 5.42 -11.31
CA VAL A 95 0.44 5.36 -12.69
C VAL A 95 0.58 6.74 -13.32
N LYS A 96 -0.29 7.71 -13.01
CA LYS A 96 -0.20 9.05 -13.63
C LYS A 96 0.90 9.95 -13.07
N ASP A 97 1.27 9.83 -11.79
CA ASP A 97 2.24 10.74 -11.18
C ASP A 97 3.69 10.23 -11.20
N ARG A 98 3.92 8.93 -11.51
CA ARG A 98 5.29 8.37 -11.60
C ARG A 98 5.92 8.47 -12.98
N TYR A 99 5.12 8.73 -14.01
CA TYR A 99 5.58 9.06 -15.35
C TYR A 99 4.97 10.41 -15.72
N THR A 100 5.57 11.49 -15.23
CA THR A 100 5.66 12.68 -16.07
C THR A 100 6.43 12.25 -17.31
N ASP A 101 5.73 11.92 -18.39
CA ASP A 101 6.29 11.79 -19.74
C ASP A 101 6.77 13.16 -20.26
N ASP A 102 7.54 13.87 -19.44
CA ASP A 102 8.25 15.10 -19.80
C ASP A 102 9.64 15.08 -19.15
N TRP A 103 10.46 14.15 -19.63
CA TRP A 103 11.92 14.09 -19.43
C TRP A 103 12.66 14.91 -20.51
N ARG A 104 12.04 15.99 -20.99
CA ARG A 104 12.80 17.08 -21.62
C ARG A 104 13.26 17.93 -20.44
N GLU A 105 14.53 17.88 -20.02
CA GLU A 105 15.67 18.29 -20.81
C GLU A 105 16.90 17.41 -20.52
N ILE A 106 17.53 16.92 -21.60
CA ILE A 106 18.97 16.70 -21.62
C ILE A 106 19.61 18.09 -21.65
N LEU A 107 20.36 18.44 -20.61
CA LEU A 107 21.56 19.27 -20.69
C LEU A 107 22.62 18.70 -19.76
#